data_AF-A0A8T7FNY5-F1
#
_entry.id   AF-A0A8T7FNY5-F1
#
_cell.length_a   1.000
_cell.length_b   1.000
_cell.length_c   1.000
_cell.angle_alpha   90.00
_cell.angle_beta   90.00
_cell.angle_gamma   90.00
#
_symmetry.space_group_name_H-M   'P 1'
#
loop_
_entity.id
_entity.type
_entity.pdbx_description
1 polymer ?
#
loop_
_entity_poly.entity_id
_entity_poly.type
_entity_poly.pdbx_seq_one_letter_code
_entity_poly.pdbx_strand_id
1 'polypeptide(L)' 'MQGGDNGPVILPGNAADSPLVIVQSGDHFVNFTVEELQNVIDWITNGAPEK' A
#
# COMPACT_ATOMS: atom_id res chain seq x y z
N MET A 1 9.23 9.03 6.66
CA MET A 1 9.29 7.55 6.68
C MET A 1 10.56 7.06 6.01
N GLN A 2 11.52 6.49 6.74
CA GLN A 2 12.62 5.75 6.13
C GLN A 2 12.15 4.29 6.03
N GLY A 3 12.03 3.76 4.82
CA GLY A 3 11.57 2.39 4.58
C GLY A 3 12.50 1.32 5.16
N GLY A 4 12.23 0.04 4.87
CA GLY A 4 13.15 -1.04 5.25
C GLY A 4 14.41 -1.05 4.37
N ASP A 5 15.24 -2.08 4.53
CA ASP A 5 16.49 -2.24 3.77
C ASP A 5 16.29 -2.25 2.24
N ASN A 6 15.08 -2.62 1.79
CA ASN A 6 14.66 -2.65 0.38
C ASN A 6 13.88 -1.40 -0.07
N GLY A 7 13.90 -0.34 0.74
CA GLY A 7 13.18 0.91 0.46
C GLY A 7 11.76 0.96 1.03
N PRO A 8 10.97 1.97 0.62
CA PRO A 8 9.63 2.22 1.15
C PRO A 8 8.61 1.20 0.63
N VAL A 9 7.76 0.70 1.53
CA VAL A 9 6.63 -0.20 1.21
C VAL A 9 5.40 0.57 0.70
N ILE A 10 5.36 1.87 0.98
CA ILE A 10 4.30 2.79 0.57
C ILE A 10 4.95 3.91 -0.23
N LEU A 11 4.40 4.17 -1.43
CA LEU A 11 4.77 5.29 -2.28
C LEU A 11 3.62 6.31 -2.24
N PRO A 12 3.73 7.40 -1.45
CA PRO A 12 2.69 8.42 -1.36
C PRO A 12 2.29 8.95 -2.74
N GLY A 13 1.00 8.95 -3.05
CA GLY A 13 0.44 9.37 -4.33
C GLY A 13 0.52 8.33 -5.45
N ASN A 14 1.13 7.16 -5.20
CA ASN A 14 1.25 6.09 -6.19
C ASN A 14 0.95 4.72 -5.56
N ALA A 15 -0.35 4.44 -5.41
CA ALA A 15 -0.82 3.17 -4.87
C ALA A 15 -0.49 1.98 -5.80
N ALA A 16 -0.57 2.16 -7.12
CA ALA A 16 -0.35 1.10 -8.09
C ALA A 16 1.07 0.51 -8.01
N ASP A 17 2.08 1.36 -7.81
CA ASP A 17 3.47 0.93 -7.68
C ASP A 17 3.90 0.68 -6.22
N SER A 18 2.99 0.87 -5.24
CA SER A 18 3.31 0.61 -3.84
C SER A 18 3.43 -0.89 -3.55
N PRO A 19 4.56 -1.37 -3.00
CA PRO A 19 4.75 -2.79 -2.71
C PRO A 19 3.64 -3.42 -1.86
N LEU A 20 3.07 -2.69 -0.91
CA LEU A 20 1.92 -3.18 -0.12
C LEU A 20 0.74 -3.58 -1.02
N VAL A 21 0.38 -2.73 -2.00
CA VAL A 21 -0.78 -2.95 -2.87
C VAL A 21 -0.51 -4.10 -3.82
N ILE A 22 0.70 -4.17 -4.39
CA ILE A 22 1.11 -5.26 -5.29
C ILE A 22 1.00 -6.62 -4.58
N VAL A 23 1.51 -6.73 -3.35
CA VAL A 23 1.46 -7.97 -2.57
C VAL A 23 0.03 -8.34 -2.19
N GLN A 24 -0.76 -7.39 -1.67
CA GLN A 24 -2.14 -7.65 -1.24
C GLN A 24 -3.13 -7.89 -2.38
N SER A 25 -2.72 -7.60 -3.62
CA SER A 25 -3.48 -7.93 -4.83
C SER A 25 -3.09 -9.30 -5.42
N GLY A 26 -2.06 -9.94 -4.88
CA GLY A 26 -1.52 -11.21 -5.36
C GLY A 26 -1.93 -12.42 -4.51
N ASP A 27 -1.24 -13.54 -4.71
CA ASP A 27 -1.38 -14.74 -3.87
C ASP A 27 -0.48 -14.60 -2.63
N HIS A 28 -1.06 -14.08 -1.55
CA HIS A 28 -0.41 -13.89 -0.26
C HIS A 28 -1.23 -14.61 0.81
N PHE A 29 -0.56 -15.17 1.84
CA PHE A 29 -1.16 -16.06 2.83
C PHE A 29 -2.43 -15.47 3.48
N VAL A 30 -2.45 -14.16 3.70
CA VAL A 30 -3.65 -13.40 4.09
C VAL A 30 -3.67 -12.09 3.31
N ASN A 31 -4.67 -11.95 2.44
CA ASN A 31 -4.99 -10.68 1.81
C ASN A 31 -5.99 -9.90 2.65
N PHE A 32 -5.95 -8.57 2.49
CA PHE A 32 -7.09 -7.75 2.87
C PHE A 32 -8.33 -8.16 2.07
N THR A 33 -9.51 -7.90 2.63
CA THR A 33 -10.72 -7.90 1.81
C THR A 33 -10.62 -6.83 0.73
N VAL A 34 -11.44 -6.95 -0.31
CA VAL A 34 -11.50 -5.95 -1.41
C VAL A 34 -11.77 -4.55 -0.87
N GLU A 35 -12.66 -4.42 0.12
CA GLU A 35 -13.01 -3.13 0.72
C GLU A 35 -11.86 -2.55 1.56
N GLU A 36 -11.20 -3.37 2.38
CA GLU A 36 -10.05 -2.94 3.17
C GLU A 36 -8.87 -2.54 2.27
N LEU A 37 -8.60 -3.31 1.21
CA LEU A 37 -7.56 -2.97 0.25
C LEU A 37 -7.89 -1.66 -0.48
N GLN A 38 -9.15 -1.44 -0.84
CA GLN A 38 -9.58 -0.19 -1.46
C GLN A 38 -9.35 1.01 -0.53
N ASN A 39 -9.67 0.89 0.76
CA ASN A 39 -9.41 1.95 1.74
C ASN A 39 -7.91 2.29 1.82
N VAL A 40 -7.04 1.29 1.75
CA VAL A 40 -5.58 1.48 1.73
C VAL A 40 -5.14 2.16 0.43
N ILE A 41 -5.63 1.71 -0.73
CA ILE A 41 -5.33 2.30 -2.04
C ILE A 41 -5.71 3.78 -2.06
N ASP A 42 -6.90 4.12 -1.56
CA ASP A 42 -7.39 5.50 -1.52
C ASP A 42 -6.54 6.37 -0.60
N TRP A 43 -6.16 5.86 0.58
CA TRP A 43 -5.26 6.57 1.49
C TRP A 43 -3.88 6.82 0.86
N ILE A 44 -3.28 5.82 0.20
CA ILE A 44 -1.98 6.00 -0.49
C ILE A 44 -2.11 6.99 -1.64
N THR A 45 -3.16 6.87 -2.46
CA THR A 45 -3.42 7.76 -3.60
C THR A 45 -3.57 9.22 -3.15
N ASN A 46 -4.13 9.45 -1.97
CA ASN A 46 -4.24 10.78 -1.35
C ASN A 46 -2.92 11.29 -0.71
N GLY A 47 -1.78 10.67 -1.02
CA GLY A 47 -0.48 11.10 -0.51
C GLY A 47 -0.13 10.52 0.86
N ALA A 48 -0.81 9.46 1.30
CA ALA A 48 -0.54 8.76 2.55
C ALA A 48 -0.34 9.72 3.76
N PRO A 49 -1.27 10.67 4.01
CA PRO A 49 -1.06 11.69 5.02
C PRO A 49 -0.90 11.07 6.41
N GLU A 50 0.11 11.55 7.12
CA GLU A 50 0.24 11.37 8.57
C GLU A 50 -0.75 12.33 9.27
N LYS A 51 -1.19 11.97 10.48
CA LYS A 51 -2.07 12.83 11.29
C LYS A 51 -1.33 14.07 11.79
#